data_AF-A0A6B2XES2-F1
#
_entry.id   AF-A0A6B2XES2-F1
#
_cell.length_a   1.000
_cell.length_b   1.000
_cell.length_c   1.000
_cell.angle_alpha   90.00
_cell.angle_beta   90.00
_cell.angle_gamma   90.00
#
_symmetry.space_group_name_H-M   'P 1'
#
loop_
_entity.id
_entity.type
_entity.pdbx_description
1 polymer ?
#
loop_
_entity_poly.entity_id
_entity_poly.type
_entity_poly.pdbx_seq_one_letter_code
_entity_poly.pdbx_strand_id
1 'polypeptide(L)'
;MTMQEMTDIAVGGGTLFLAITTAWLARRTKQAVDEAAETRQLSLTVAVDAVRSRLDQSAPTVEVELEEIDWPPSADERNPAGYFYRPVDATRHKFSLGPIQDLALVAHLVIRNRSDQAVRVECEGDFFDLNAPFPSRAPFRIDPGSKIDLTVQRAMSIAQWGALWGESKEVDTGDFLRIHIDDMRENGVTDSWTLHLHGTPVRRGNPDGWRLAETKDAARLAFRLDPGVRTYFLSRTRDERLPVIDASQYAREEPVPWYKRARRVRT
;
A
#
# COMPACT_ATOMS: atom_id res chain seq x y z
N MET A 1 5.48 -82.86 17.77
CA MET A 1 6.00 -81.50 17.54
C MET A 1 6.96 -81.59 16.37
N THR A 2 6.49 -81.23 15.19
CA THR A 2 7.12 -81.51 13.89
C THR A 2 8.05 -80.36 13.50
N MET A 3 9.16 -80.69 12.84
CA MET A 3 10.23 -79.76 12.42
C MET A 3 9.75 -78.59 11.51
N GLN A 4 8.50 -78.65 11.04
CA GLN A 4 7.84 -77.67 10.20
C GLN A 4 7.33 -76.43 10.99
N GLU A 5 6.97 -76.58 12.27
CA GLU A 5 6.50 -75.47 13.12
C GLU A 5 7.64 -74.54 13.59
N MET A 6 8.89 -75.00 13.61
CA MET A 6 10.03 -74.15 13.99
C MET A 6 10.48 -73.21 12.85
N THR A 7 10.22 -73.56 11.59
CA THR A 7 10.53 -72.72 10.42
C THR A 7 9.56 -71.55 10.26
N ASP A 8 8.28 -71.72 10.60
CA ASP A 8 7.28 -70.65 10.46
C ASP A 8 7.45 -69.54 11.52
N ILE A 9 7.93 -69.88 12.71
CA ILE A 9 8.25 -68.90 13.77
C ILE A 9 9.51 -68.08 13.42
N ALA A 10 10.50 -68.71 12.79
CA ALA A 10 11.74 -68.04 12.38
C ALA A 10 11.55 -67.05 11.22
N VAL A 11 10.68 -67.38 10.26
CA VAL A 11 10.36 -66.50 9.11
C VAL A 11 9.44 -65.34 9.53
N GLY A 12 8.49 -65.58 10.45
CA GLY A 12 7.63 -64.53 11.03
C GLY A 12 8.38 -63.53 11.93
N GLY A 13 9.40 -63.99 12.66
CA GLY A 13 10.24 -63.13 13.51
C GLY A 13 11.15 -62.19 12.73
N GLY A 14 11.77 -62.67 11.64
CA GLY A 14 12.66 -61.87 10.79
C GLY A 14 11.93 -60.75 10.03
N THR A 15 10.72 -61.01 9.55
CA THR A 15 9.89 -60.02 8.85
C THR A 15 9.36 -58.94 9.79
N LEU A 16 8.96 -59.28 11.02
CA LEU A 16 8.52 -58.30 12.02
C LEU A 16 9.67 -57.37 12.43
N PHE A 17 10.88 -57.90 12.63
CA PHE A 17 12.06 -57.10 12.97
C PHE A 17 12.44 -56.12 11.86
N LEU A 18 12.38 -56.55 10.60
CA LEU A 18 12.59 -55.68 9.43
C LEU A 18 11.51 -54.60 9.31
N ALA A 19 10.23 -54.93 9.59
CA ALA A 19 9.15 -53.95 9.58
C ALA A 19 9.30 -52.88 10.67
N ILE A 20 9.74 -53.27 11.87
CA ILE A 20 9.97 -52.32 12.99
C ILE A 20 11.16 -51.42 12.70
N THR A 21 12.27 -51.97 12.20
CA THR A 21 13.47 -51.19 11.89
C THR A 21 13.24 -50.21 10.74
N THR A 22 12.52 -50.63 9.69
CA THR A 22 12.13 -49.75 8.58
C THR A 22 11.16 -48.65 9.02
N ALA A 23 10.16 -48.98 9.85
CA ALA A 23 9.25 -47.97 10.42
C ALA A 23 9.99 -46.97 11.32
N TRP A 24 10.97 -47.43 12.10
CA TRP A 24 11.81 -46.57 12.94
C TRP A 24 12.72 -45.67 12.10
N LEU A 25 13.37 -46.21 11.06
CA LEU A 25 14.16 -45.44 10.09
C LEU A 25 13.31 -44.40 9.37
N ALA A 26 12.13 -44.78 8.89
CA ALA A 26 11.17 -43.88 8.25
C ALA A 26 10.72 -42.75 9.19
N ARG A 27 10.51 -43.05 10.48
CA ARG A 27 10.17 -42.03 11.48
C ARG A 27 11.33 -41.07 11.74
N ARG A 28 12.56 -41.59 11.80
CA ARG A 28 13.78 -40.78 11.99
C ARG A 28 14.10 -39.90 10.79
N THR A 29 13.96 -40.43 9.57
CA THR A 29 14.13 -39.63 8.35
C THR A 29 13.07 -38.56 8.23
N LYS A 30 11.81 -38.88 8.56
CA LYS A 30 10.74 -37.87 8.64
C LYS A 30 11.09 -36.75 9.63
N GLN A 31 11.52 -37.09 10.84
CA GLN A 31 11.96 -36.09 11.83
C GLN A 31 13.11 -35.22 11.31
N ALA A 32 14.13 -35.82 10.70
CA ALA A 32 15.26 -35.06 10.15
C ALA A 32 14.85 -34.15 8.98
N VAL A 33 13.89 -34.58 8.14
CA VAL A 33 13.34 -33.76 7.05
C VAL A 33 12.50 -32.61 7.61
N ASP A 34 11.69 -32.87 8.64
CA ASP A 34 10.87 -31.84 9.30
C ASP A 34 11.78 -30.79 9.97
N GLU A 35 12.81 -31.21 10.71
CA GLU A 35 13.81 -30.31 11.32
C GLU A 35 14.61 -29.53 10.27
N ALA A 36 14.99 -30.16 9.16
CA ALA A 36 15.68 -29.48 8.06
C ALA A 36 14.77 -28.46 7.35
N ALA A 37 13.47 -28.76 7.20
CA ALA A 37 12.49 -27.84 6.64
C ALA A 37 12.31 -26.62 7.54
N GLU A 38 12.17 -26.83 8.86
CA GLU A 38 12.08 -25.76 9.85
C GLU A 38 13.34 -24.88 9.85
N THR A 39 14.53 -25.50 9.87
CA THR A 39 15.82 -24.79 9.85
C THR A 39 15.98 -23.97 8.56
N ARG A 40 15.56 -24.52 7.41
CA ARG A 40 15.58 -23.81 6.13
C ARG A 40 14.64 -22.62 6.16
N GLN A 41 13.44 -22.76 6.72
CA GLN A 41 12.47 -21.66 6.85
C GLN A 41 13.01 -20.54 7.75
N LEU A 42 13.57 -20.88 8.92
CA LEU A 42 14.21 -19.89 9.80
C LEU A 42 15.36 -19.16 9.09
N SER A 43 16.19 -19.90 8.34
CA SER A 43 17.29 -19.31 7.56
C SER A 43 16.79 -18.35 6.48
N LEU A 44 15.66 -18.67 5.82
CA LEU A 44 15.03 -17.80 4.84
C LEU A 44 14.48 -16.53 5.49
N THR A 45 13.85 -16.63 6.66
CA THR A 45 13.35 -15.45 7.41
C THR A 45 14.49 -14.50 7.76
N VAL A 46 15.58 -15.02 8.34
CA VAL A 46 16.75 -14.21 8.68
C VAL A 46 17.37 -13.57 7.43
N ALA A 47 17.44 -14.31 6.32
CA ALA A 47 17.97 -13.77 5.06
C ALA A 47 17.10 -12.64 4.49
N VAL A 48 15.77 -12.80 4.53
CA VAL A 48 14.81 -11.76 4.09
C VAL A 48 14.89 -10.53 4.97
N ASP A 49 14.94 -10.69 6.29
CA ASP A 49 15.06 -9.58 7.24
C ASP A 49 16.39 -8.83 7.06
N ALA A 50 17.49 -9.54 6.81
CA ALA A 50 18.78 -8.93 6.53
C ALA A 50 18.76 -8.12 5.22
N VAL A 51 18.15 -8.64 4.15
CA VAL A 51 17.98 -7.91 2.89
C VAL A 51 17.10 -6.68 3.10
N ARG A 52 15.99 -6.81 3.82
CA ARG A 52 15.07 -5.72 4.14
C ARG A 52 15.77 -4.61 4.93
N SER A 53 16.50 -4.97 5.99
CA SER A 53 17.25 -4.02 6.80
C SER A 53 18.29 -3.25 5.98
N ARG A 54 19.02 -3.94 5.10
CA ARG A 54 19.97 -3.30 4.18
C ARG A 54 19.27 -2.33 3.23
N LEU A 55 18.11 -2.72 2.67
CA LEU A 55 17.33 -1.86 1.78
C LEU A 55 16.82 -0.62 2.53
N ASP A 56 16.27 -0.78 3.73
CA ASP A 56 15.78 0.33 4.56
C ASP A 56 16.90 1.31 4.94
N GLN A 57 18.11 0.84 5.26
CA GLN A 57 19.27 1.70 5.52
C GLN A 57 19.66 2.55 4.31
N SER A 58 19.32 2.11 3.11
CA SER A 58 19.65 2.79 1.87
C SER A 58 18.44 3.42 1.17
N ALA A 59 17.27 3.36 1.81
CA ALA A 59 16.04 3.90 1.28
C ALA A 59 16.10 5.44 1.27
N PRO A 60 15.63 6.10 0.19
CA PRO A 60 15.55 7.54 0.19
C PRO A 60 14.55 8.02 1.26
N THR A 61 14.90 9.11 1.92
CA THR A 61 13.97 9.84 2.80
C THR A 61 13.20 10.85 1.95
N VAL A 62 11.91 10.61 1.77
CA VAL A 62 11.03 11.48 1.00
C VAL A 62 9.86 11.92 1.86
N GLU A 63 9.57 13.22 1.78
CA GLU A 63 8.50 13.88 2.52
C GLU A 63 7.40 14.24 1.51
N VAL A 64 6.18 13.77 1.77
CA VAL A 64 5.00 14.09 0.97
C VAL A 64 4.07 14.89 1.88
N GLU A 65 3.86 16.14 1.52
CA GLU A 65 3.03 17.08 2.25
C GLU A 65 1.89 17.55 1.37
N LEU A 66 0.69 17.55 1.92
CA LEU A 66 -0.45 18.21 1.31
C LEU A 66 -0.68 19.54 2.01
N GLU A 67 -0.68 20.61 1.24
CA GLU A 67 -1.03 21.95 1.71
C GLU A 67 -2.56 22.16 1.73
N GLU A 68 -2.99 23.40 1.94
CA GLU A 68 -4.40 23.73 2.07
C GLU A 68 -5.16 23.61 0.72
N ILE A 69 -6.43 23.20 0.80
CA ILE A 69 -7.35 23.16 -0.35
C ILE A 69 -7.60 24.58 -0.83
N ASP A 70 -7.61 24.86 -2.13
CA ASP A 70 -8.07 26.17 -2.60
C ASP A 70 -9.58 26.32 -2.40
N TRP A 71 -9.99 27.46 -1.83
CA TRP A 71 -11.40 27.79 -1.69
C TRP A 71 -11.66 29.25 -2.07
N PRO A 72 -12.75 29.52 -2.79
CA PRO A 72 -13.77 28.57 -3.30
C PRO A 72 -13.24 27.59 -4.37
N PRO A 73 -13.92 26.45 -4.60
CA PRO A 73 -13.56 25.57 -5.69
C PRO A 73 -13.71 26.31 -7.01
N SER A 74 -13.01 25.82 -8.01
CA SER A 74 -13.01 26.44 -9.32
C SER A 74 -14.05 25.79 -10.22
N ALA A 75 -14.71 26.56 -11.09
CA ALA A 75 -15.63 26.01 -12.08
C ALA A 75 -15.00 26.03 -13.47
N ASP A 76 -15.44 25.10 -14.31
CA ASP A 76 -15.16 25.16 -15.74
C ASP A 76 -15.90 26.36 -16.35
N GLU A 77 -15.19 27.48 -16.52
CA GLU A 77 -15.55 28.46 -17.53
C GLU A 77 -14.93 27.98 -18.83
N ARG A 78 -15.75 27.36 -19.71
CA ARG A 78 -15.31 26.95 -21.06
C ARG A 78 -14.65 28.12 -21.78
N ASN A 79 -13.32 28.18 -21.70
CA ASN A 79 -12.52 29.13 -22.42
C ASN A 79 -12.06 28.44 -23.72
N PRO A 80 -12.33 29.01 -24.91
CA PRO A 80 -11.88 28.42 -26.17
C PRO A 80 -10.34 28.30 -26.30
N ALA A 81 -9.56 28.88 -25.38
CA ALA A 81 -8.11 28.79 -25.33
C ALA A 81 -7.54 27.66 -24.45
N GLY A 82 -8.38 26.81 -23.84
CA GLY A 82 -7.94 25.68 -23.01
C GLY A 82 -8.67 25.58 -21.66
N TYR A 83 -8.53 24.44 -20.99
CA TYR A 83 -9.11 24.15 -19.68
C TYR A 83 -8.41 24.99 -18.59
N PHE A 84 -9.01 26.11 -18.19
CA PHE A 84 -8.59 26.87 -17.03
C PHE A 84 -9.76 26.97 -16.07
N TYR A 85 -9.65 26.28 -14.92
CA TYR A 85 -10.61 26.42 -13.85
C TYR A 85 -10.40 27.78 -13.16
N ARG A 86 -11.48 28.56 -12.99
CA ARG A 86 -11.46 29.82 -12.24
C ARG A 86 -12.20 29.70 -10.92
N PRO A 87 -11.72 30.32 -9.83
CA PRO A 87 -12.41 30.30 -8.54
C PRO A 87 -13.84 30.81 -8.68
N VAL A 88 -14.81 30.04 -8.19
CA VAL A 88 -16.24 30.42 -8.23
C VAL A 88 -16.54 31.41 -7.13
N ASP A 89 -17.25 32.52 -7.39
CA ASP A 89 -17.70 33.38 -6.29
C ASP A 89 -18.68 32.62 -5.35
N ALA A 90 -18.17 32.22 -4.18
CA ALA A 90 -18.89 31.43 -3.18
C ALA A 90 -20.22 32.05 -2.74
N THR A 91 -20.35 33.37 -2.83
CA THR A 91 -21.48 34.12 -2.27
C THR A 91 -22.68 34.23 -3.21
N ARG A 92 -22.51 33.92 -4.51
CA ARG A 92 -23.51 34.23 -5.55
C ARG A 92 -23.98 33.05 -6.38
N HIS A 93 -23.28 31.91 -6.34
CA HIS A 93 -23.57 30.81 -7.27
C HIS A 93 -24.67 29.88 -6.73
N LYS A 94 -25.86 30.04 -7.29
CA LYS A 94 -26.89 29.00 -7.32
C LYS A 94 -26.67 28.17 -8.57
N PHE A 95 -26.58 26.86 -8.41
CA PHE A 95 -26.38 25.95 -9.51
C PHE A 95 -27.68 25.24 -9.85
N SER A 96 -28.06 25.31 -11.12
CA SER A 96 -29.13 24.48 -11.67
C SER A 96 -28.58 23.06 -11.85
N LEU A 97 -29.44 22.02 -11.74
CA LEU A 97 -29.12 20.61 -11.99
C LEU A 97 -28.80 20.29 -13.47
N GLY A 98 -28.26 21.26 -14.22
CA GLY A 98 -27.88 21.10 -15.62
C GLY A 98 -26.57 20.31 -15.77
N PRO A 99 -26.37 19.60 -16.90
CA PRO A 99 -25.27 18.65 -17.09
C PRO A 99 -23.89 19.26 -17.39
N ILE A 100 -23.68 20.58 -17.21
CA ILE A 100 -22.54 21.30 -17.83
C ILE A 100 -21.60 21.96 -16.81
N GLN A 101 -21.95 22.02 -15.52
CA GLN A 101 -21.11 22.71 -14.53
C GLN A 101 -20.30 21.68 -13.74
N ASP A 102 -19.02 21.59 -14.08
CA ASP A 102 -18.02 20.87 -13.30
C ASP A 102 -17.42 21.81 -12.26
N LEU A 103 -17.34 21.33 -11.02
CA LEU A 103 -16.61 21.97 -9.93
C LEU A 103 -15.32 21.18 -9.69
N ALA A 104 -14.20 21.86 -9.84
CA ALA A 104 -12.87 21.37 -9.53
C ALA A 104 -12.45 21.82 -8.13
N LEU A 105 -12.22 20.84 -7.26
CA LEU A 105 -11.45 21.07 -6.04
C LEU A 105 -9.98 20.94 -6.36
N VAL A 106 -9.20 21.89 -5.85
CA VAL A 106 -7.77 22.01 -6.11
C VAL A 106 -7.04 21.99 -4.77
N ALA A 107 -5.93 21.27 -4.69
CA ALA A 107 -5.01 21.32 -3.56
C ALA A 107 -3.56 21.34 -4.06
N HIS A 108 -2.67 21.84 -3.21
CA HIS A 108 -1.24 21.87 -3.50
C HIS A 108 -0.56 20.73 -2.76
N LEU A 109 0.26 19.96 -3.48
CA LEU A 109 0.99 18.82 -2.99
C LEU A 109 2.47 19.08 -3.20
N VAL A 110 3.25 18.97 -2.13
CA VAL A 110 4.69 19.15 -2.16
C VAL A 110 5.38 17.83 -1.87
N ILE A 111 6.25 17.41 -2.78
CA ILE A 111 7.07 16.20 -2.61
C ILE A 111 8.53 16.65 -2.51
N ARG A 112 9.16 16.41 -1.36
CA ARG A 112 10.55 16.81 -1.08
C ARG A 112 11.46 15.61 -0.94
N ASN A 113 12.53 15.57 -1.72
CA ASN A 113 13.57 14.58 -1.58
C ASN A 113 14.60 15.05 -0.55
N ARG A 114 14.58 14.47 0.66
CA ARG A 114 15.53 14.77 1.75
C ARG A 114 16.76 13.87 1.73
N SER A 115 16.85 12.95 0.76
CA SER A 115 17.98 12.04 0.63
C SER A 115 19.14 12.65 -0.17
N ASP A 116 20.27 11.93 -0.18
CA ASP A 116 21.48 12.22 -0.95
C ASP A 116 21.47 11.60 -2.36
N GLN A 117 20.40 10.87 -2.71
CA GLN A 117 20.21 10.24 -4.01
C GLN A 117 18.95 10.77 -4.71
N ALA A 118 18.94 10.74 -6.04
CA ALA A 118 17.74 11.11 -6.78
C ALA A 118 16.65 10.04 -6.62
N VAL A 119 15.40 10.44 -6.77
CA VAL A 119 14.22 9.56 -6.78
C VAL A 119 13.38 9.77 -8.02
N ARG A 120 12.63 8.74 -8.41
CA ARG A 120 11.63 8.83 -9.48
C ARG A 120 10.25 8.86 -8.84
N VAL A 121 9.41 9.82 -9.25
CA VAL A 121 8.05 9.96 -8.75
C VAL A 121 7.07 9.72 -9.89
N GLU A 122 6.17 8.78 -9.69
CA GLU A 122 5.04 8.48 -10.56
C GLU A 122 3.75 8.85 -9.83
N CYS A 123 2.83 9.49 -10.55
CA CYS A 123 1.54 9.91 -10.00
C CYS A 123 0.42 9.38 -10.88
N GLU A 124 -0.59 8.77 -10.27
CA GLU A 124 -1.81 8.31 -10.92
C GLU A 124 -3.00 9.13 -10.42
N GLY A 125 -3.65 9.86 -11.31
CA GLY A 125 -4.77 10.76 -11.01
C GLY A 125 -4.68 12.07 -11.79
N ASP A 126 -5.52 13.03 -11.44
CA ASP A 126 -5.57 14.34 -12.10
C ASP A 126 -4.65 15.34 -11.37
N PHE A 127 -3.51 15.66 -11.99
CA PHE A 127 -2.53 16.62 -11.44
C PHE A 127 -1.85 17.44 -12.54
N PHE A 128 -1.28 18.57 -12.12
CA PHE A 128 -0.52 19.51 -12.95
C PHE A 128 0.72 19.92 -12.18
N ASP A 129 1.83 20.14 -12.89
CA ASP A 129 3.02 20.74 -12.30
C ASP A 129 2.93 22.25 -12.41
N LEU A 130 3.04 22.96 -11.29
CA LEU A 130 2.96 24.42 -11.23
C LEU A 130 4.11 25.10 -11.99
N ASN A 131 5.22 24.41 -12.15
CA ASN A 131 6.42 24.94 -12.78
C ASN A 131 6.48 24.60 -14.28
N ALA A 132 5.51 23.85 -14.82
CA ALA A 132 5.50 23.43 -16.21
C ALA A 132 4.41 24.17 -17.03
N PRO A 133 4.73 24.66 -18.23
CA PRO A 133 3.76 25.37 -19.09
C PRO A 133 2.74 24.44 -19.78
N PHE A 134 2.86 23.13 -19.63
CA PHE A 134 2.00 22.11 -20.25
C PHE A 134 1.61 21.06 -19.22
N PRO A 135 0.50 20.32 -19.40
CA PRO A 135 0.11 19.24 -18.49
C PRO A 135 1.27 18.24 -18.35
N SER A 136 1.90 18.24 -17.18
CA SER A 136 3.02 17.38 -16.88
C SER A 136 2.58 15.94 -16.86
N ARG A 137 3.28 15.09 -17.61
CA ARG A 137 3.13 13.64 -17.51
C ARG A 137 4.24 13.12 -16.62
N ALA A 138 3.86 12.45 -15.55
CA ALA A 138 4.75 11.56 -14.82
C ALA A 138 5.44 10.59 -15.82
N PRO A 139 6.66 10.13 -15.53
CA PRO A 139 7.39 10.23 -14.26
C PRO A 139 8.20 11.53 -14.10
N PHE A 140 8.33 11.98 -12.86
CA PHE A 140 9.25 13.05 -12.45
C PHE A 140 10.55 12.45 -11.90
N ARG A 141 11.64 13.20 -12.04
CA ARG A 141 12.88 12.95 -11.30
C ARG A 141 13.08 14.08 -10.30
N ILE A 142 13.29 13.74 -9.04
CA ILE A 142 13.62 14.72 -7.99
C ILE A 142 15.06 14.48 -7.55
N ASP A 143 15.94 15.42 -7.86
CA ASP A 143 17.33 15.36 -7.45
C ASP A 143 17.49 15.56 -5.92
N PRO A 144 18.63 15.18 -5.33
CA PRO A 144 18.88 15.33 -3.89
C PRO A 144 18.61 16.74 -3.37
N GLY A 145 17.93 16.85 -2.24
CA GLY A 145 17.58 18.13 -1.61
C GLY A 145 16.56 18.99 -2.36
N SER A 146 16.06 18.53 -3.50
CA SER A 146 15.09 19.26 -4.32
C SER A 146 13.65 18.87 -3.97
N LYS A 147 12.69 19.63 -4.51
CA LYS A 147 11.26 19.37 -4.37
C LYS A 147 10.53 19.54 -5.70
N ILE A 148 9.33 18.98 -5.78
CA ILE A 148 8.34 19.32 -6.82
C ILE A 148 7.06 19.81 -6.13
N ASP A 149 6.44 20.81 -6.74
CA ASP A 149 5.19 21.40 -6.30
C ASP A 149 4.12 21.07 -7.35
N LEU A 150 3.14 20.25 -6.95
CA LEU A 150 2.08 19.74 -7.81
C LEU A 150 0.74 20.35 -7.40
N THR A 151 -0.05 20.75 -8.37
CA THR A 151 -1.46 21.05 -8.19
C THR A 151 -2.27 19.81 -8.51
N VAL A 152 -2.99 19.31 -7.52
CA VAL A 152 -3.84 18.13 -7.65
C VAL A 152 -5.28 18.60 -7.73
N GLN A 153 -6.05 18.08 -8.68
CA GLN A 153 -7.43 18.53 -8.89
C GLN A 153 -8.39 17.36 -9.01
N ARG A 154 -9.65 17.61 -8.68
CA ARG A 154 -10.75 16.70 -9.01
C ARG A 154 -11.95 17.48 -9.46
N ALA A 155 -12.24 17.35 -10.74
CA ALA A 155 -13.44 17.89 -11.34
C ALA A 155 -14.55 16.86 -11.28
N MET A 156 -15.67 17.24 -10.67
CA MET A 156 -16.90 16.46 -10.74
C MET A 156 -18.06 17.39 -11.03
N SER A 157 -19.06 16.88 -11.74
CA SER A 157 -20.30 17.59 -11.97
C SER A 157 -21.03 17.85 -10.66
N ILE A 158 -21.84 18.89 -10.62
CA ILE A 158 -22.65 19.23 -9.45
C ILE A 158 -23.62 18.10 -9.09
N ALA A 159 -24.11 17.34 -10.08
CA ALA A 159 -24.93 16.17 -9.83
C ALA A 159 -24.16 15.08 -9.06
N GLN A 160 -22.90 14.83 -9.42
CA GLN A 160 -22.03 13.88 -8.72
C GLN A 160 -21.69 14.38 -7.31
N TRP A 161 -21.33 15.66 -7.15
CA TRP A 161 -21.11 16.24 -5.81
C TRP A 161 -22.37 16.21 -4.94
N GLY A 162 -23.53 16.39 -5.55
CA GLY A 162 -24.82 16.35 -4.90
C GLY A 162 -25.24 14.95 -4.46
N ALA A 163 -24.90 13.91 -5.24
CA ALA A 163 -25.11 12.52 -4.83
C ALA A 163 -24.37 12.20 -3.51
N LEU A 164 -23.18 12.79 -3.33
CA LEU A 164 -22.35 12.60 -2.15
C LEU A 164 -22.85 13.34 -0.89
N TRP A 165 -23.66 14.40 -1.02
CA TRP A 165 -24.10 15.26 0.09
C TRP A 165 -24.97 14.56 1.17
N GLY A 166 -25.48 13.35 0.90
CA GLY A 166 -26.39 12.63 1.79
C GLY A 166 -25.89 11.31 2.36
N GLU A 167 -24.73 10.80 1.93
CA GLU A 167 -24.41 9.38 2.13
C GLU A 167 -23.65 9.06 3.44
N SER A 168 -22.95 10.02 4.06
CA SER A 168 -22.23 9.79 5.33
C SER A 168 -21.67 11.09 5.92
N LYS A 169 -21.28 11.09 7.20
CA LYS A 169 -20.46 12.16 7.80
C LYS A 169 -19.03 12.19 7.22
N GLU A 170 -18.58 11.05 6.69
CA GLU A 170 -17.32 10.88 5.95
C GLU A 170 -17.70 10.42 4.55
N VAL A 171 -17.82 11.37 3.63
CA VAL A 171 -17.96 11.07 2.21
C VAL A 171 -16.60 10.55 1.76
N ASP A 172 -16.48 9.26 1.46
CA ASP A 172 -15.30 8.75 0.76
C ASP A 172 -15.50 8.95 -0.73
N THR A 173 -14.78 9.91 -1.30
CA THR A 173 -14.82 10.11 -2.75
C THR A 173 -13.93 9.10 -3.48
N GLY A 174 -13.23 8.21 -2.77
CA GLY A 174 -12.23 7.30 -3.30
C GLY A 174 -10.87 7.96 -3.46
N ASP A 175 -9.93 7.19 -4.02
CA ASP A 175 -8.56 7.63 -4.28
C ASP A 175 -8.56 8.85 -5.22
N PHE A 176 -7.99 9.94 -4.74
CA PHE A 176 -7.86 11.20 -5.47
C PHE A 176 -6.57 11.23 -6.28
N LEU A 177 -5.47 10.76 -5.67
CA LEU A 177 -4.16 10.65 -6.29
C LEU A 177 -3.40 9.52 -5.62
N ARG A 178 -2.72 8.69 -6.42
CA ARG A 178 -1.70 7.77 -5.92
C ARG A 178 -0.33 8.27 -6.31
N ILE A 179 0.61 8.21 -5.38
CA ILE A 179 1.98 8.68 -5.54
C ILE A 179 2.89 7.48 -5.29
N HIS A 180 3.68 7.11 -6.29
CA HIS A 180 4.69 6.06 -6.19
C HIS A 180 6.07 6.70 -6.31
N ILE A 181 6.94 6.44 -5.34
CA ILE A 181 8.29 6.99 -5.30
C ILE A 181 9.29 5.84 -5.28
N ASP A 182 10.01 5.70 -6.38
CA ASP A 182 11.05 4.69 -6.55
C ASP A 182 12.42 5.29 -6.21
N ASP A 183 13.25 4.50 -5.53
CA ASP A 183 14.69 4.70 -5.66
C ASP A 183 15.15 4.40 -7.10
N MET A 184 16.28 4.99 -7.50
CA MET A 184 16.82 4.79 -8.86
C MET A 184 17.43 3.40 -9.07
N ARG A 185 17.42 2.52 -8.06
CA ARG A 185 18.06 1.20 -8.09
C ARG A 185 17.09 0.18 -8.61
N GLU A 186 17.58 -0.82 -9.33
CA GLU A 186 16.72 -1.90 -9.84
C GLU A 186 16.21 -2.83 -8.73
N ASN A 187 17.07 -3.07 -7.73
CA ASN A 187 16.81 -3.86 -6.53
C ASN A 187 16.67 -2.93 -5.32
N GLY A 188 15.49 -2.34 -5.19
CA GLY A 188 15.29 -1.19 -4.31
C GLY A 188 13.96 -1.18 -3.59
N VAL A 189 13.58 0.02 -3.17
CA VAL A 189 12.30 0.28 -2.50
C VAL A 189 11.40 1.17 -3.35
N THR A 190 10.10 0.97 -3.20
CA THR A 190 9.07 1.87 -3.70
C THR A 190 8.17 2.25 -2.53
N ASP A 191 8.08 3.53 -2.24
CA ASP A 191 7.14 4.06 -1.26
C ASP A 191 5.90 4.58 -1.97
N SER A 192 4.72 4.22 -1.45
CA SER A 192 3.44 4.56 -2.09
C SER A 192 2.51 5.27 -1.11
N TRP A 193 1.96 6.41 -1.53
CA TRP A 193 0.95 7.16 -0.77
C TRP A 193 -0.34 7.25 -1.56
N THR A 194 -1.46 7.26 -0.85
CA THR A 194 -2.78 7.51 -1.44
C THR A 194 -3.38 8.74 -0.80
N LEU A 195 -3.74 9.71 -1.62
CA LEU A 195 -4.48 10.89 -1.23
C LEU A 195 -5.97 10.60 -1.39
N HIS A 196 -6.73 10.80 -0.33
CA HIS A 196 -8.18 10.69 -0.30
C HIS A 196 -8.79 12.07 -0.12
N LEU A 197 -9.93 12.30 -0.75
CA LEU A 197 -10.75 13.49 -0.51
C LEU A 197 -12.03 13.09 0.22
N HIS A 198 -12.31 13.84 1.29
CA HIS A 198 -13.53 13.75 2.07
C HIS A 198 -14.35 15.02 2.00
N GLY A 199 -15.67 14.87 2.12
CA GLY A 199 -16.63 15.98 2.11
C GLY A 199 -17.19 16.29 0.72
N THR A 200 -17.92 17.40 0.61
CA THR A 200 -18.48 17.85 -0.67
C THR A 200 -18.65 19.37 -0.69
N PRO A 201 -18.27 20.05 -1.79
CA PRO A 201 -18.30 21.51 -1.88
C PRO A 201 -19.71 22.08 -1.97
N VAL A 202 -20.72 21.25 -2.26
CA VAL A 202 -22.10 21.70 -2.50
C VAL A 202 -23.04 21.24 -1.40
N ARG A 203 -24.08 22.04 -1.15
CA ARG A 203 -25.18 21.76 -0.24
C ARG A 203 -26.52 21.97 -0.93
N ARG A 204 -27.57 21.29 -0.45
CA ARG A 204 -28.94 21.59 -0.89
C ARG A 204 -29.34 23.01 -0.48
N GLY A 205 -29.71 23.83 -1.46
CA GLY A 205 -30.35 25.12 -1.28
C GLY A 205 -31.87 25.00 -1.38
N ASN A 206 -32.58 25.74 -0.53
CA ASN A 206 -34.05 25.87 -0.59
C ASN A 206 -34.44 26.98 -1.61
N PRO A 207 -35.40 26.79 -2.54
CA PRO A 207 -36.22 25.59 -2.78
C PRO A 207 -35.70 24.59 -3.84
N ASP A 208 -34.97 25.00 -4.89
CA ASP A 208 -34.81 24.13 -6.08
C ASP A 208 -33.38 24.01 -6.64
N GLY A 209 -32.33 24.00 -5.80
CA GLY A 209 -30.99 23.86 -6.37
C GLY A 209 -29.85 23.53 -5.42
N TRP A 210 -28.70 23.24 -6.00
CA TRP A 210 -27.45 23.11 -5.28
C TRP A 210 -26.82 24.49 -5.09
N ARG A 211 -26.17 24.69 -3.96
CA ARG A 211 -25.38 25.88 -3.68
C ARG A 211 -24.02 25.45 -3.20
N LEU A 212 -23.02 26.27 -3.44
CA LEU A 212 -21.75 26.08 -2.75
C LEU A 212 -21.97 26.19 -1.23
N ALA A 213 -21.21 25.43 -0.46
CA ALA A 213 -21.01 25.76 0.94
C ALA A 213 -20.39 27.17 1.06
N GLU A 214 -20.54 27.81 2.22
CA GLU A 214 -19.97 29.16 2.41
C GLU A 214 -18.45 29.09 2.68
N THR A 215 -18.00 28.04 3.36
CA THR A 215 -16.61 27.81 3.76
C THR A 215 -16.21 26.35 3.52
N LYS A 216 -14.90 26.07 3.50
CA LYS A 216 -14.35 24.70 3.47
C LYS A 216 -14.88 23.85 4.63
N ASP A 217 -14.95 24.43 5.82
CA ASP A 217 -15.46 23.75 7.02
C ASP A 217 -16.95 23.40 6.89
N ALA A 218 -17.74 24.32 6.31
CA ALA A 218 -19.15 24.06 6.02
C ALA A 218 -19.34 22.99 4.94
N ALA A 219 -18.38 22.86 4.02
CA ALA A 219 -18.30 21.78 3.04
C ALA A 219 -17.78 20.46 3.63
N ARG A 220 -17.25 20.51 4.87
CA ARG A 220 -16.53 19.41 5.54
C ARG A 220 -15.45 18.82 4.65
N LEU A 221 -14.81 19.67 3.84
CA LEU A 221 -13.79 19.23 2.92
C LEU A 221 -12.49 19.00 3.68
N ALA A 222 -11.99 17.79 3.59
CA ALA A 222 -10.70 17.42 4.15
C ALA A 222 -10.04 16.44 3.20
N PHE A 223 -8.77 16.67 2.90
CA PHE A 223 -7.96 15.62 2.32
C PHE A 223 -7.30 14.82 3.42
N ARG A 224 -7.12 13.54 3.16
CA ARG A 224 -6.35 12.63 4.00
C ARG A 224 -5.28 11.98 3.15
N LEU A 225 -4.03 12.14 3.56
CA LEU A 225 -2.92 11.40 2.96
C LEU A 225 -2.69 10.14 3.81
N ASP A 226 -2.91 8.98 3.22
CA ASP A 226 -2.65 7.72 3.90
C ASP A 226 -1.12 7.52 4.06
N PRO A 227 -0.66 6.93 5.18
CA PRO A 227 0.76 6.70 5.42
C PRO A 227 1.41 5.91 4.29
N GLY A 228 2.65 6.28 3.96
CA GLY A 228 3.42 5.63 2.91
C GLY A 228 3.59 4.12 3.14
N VAL A 229 3.16 3.31 2.18
CA VAL A 229 3.39 1.86 2.17
C VAL A 229 4.67 1.56 1.39
N ARG A 230 5.63 0.92 2.05
CA ARG A 230 6.90 0.52 1.44
C ARG A 230 6.83 -0.88 0.85
N THR A 231 7.21 -1.00 -0.42
CA THR A 231 7.40 -2.27 -1.13
C THR A 231 8.88 -2.48 -1.44
N TYR A 232 9.39 -3.70 -1.23
CA TYR A 232 10.79 -4.06 -1.46
C TYR A 232 10.90 -4.95 -2.69
N PHE A 233 11.87 -4.67 -3.55
CA PHE A 233 12.10 -5.41 -4.79
C PHE A 233 13.45 -6.11 -4.79
N LEU A 234 13.44 -7.38 -5.20
CA LEU A 234 14.63 -8.09 -5.64
C LEU A 234 15.00 -7.65 -7.06
N SER A 235 13.99 -7.40 -7.89
CA SER A 235 14.15 -6.91 -9.26
C SER A 235 12.87 -6.21 -9.73
N ARG A 236 12.88 -4.86 -9.79
CA ARG A 236 11.70 -4.07 -10.22
C ARG A 236 11.37 -4.32 -11.69
N THR A 237 12.38 -4.54 -12.54
CA THR A 237 12.15 -4.80 -13.97
C THR A 237 11.42 -6.11 -14.24
N ARG A 238 11.53 -7.09 -13.34
CA ARG A 238 10.84 -8.38 -13.40
C ARG A 238 9.62 -8.46 -12.47
N ASP A 239 9.26 -7.37 -11.79
CA ASP A 239 8.27 -7.33 -10.69
C ASP A 239 8.52 -8.42 -9.63
N GLU A 240 9.79 -8.75 -9.39
CA GLU A 240 10.18 -9.71 -8.36
C GLU A 240 10.30 -8.99 -7.02
N ARG A 241 9.29 -9.16 -6.17
CA ARG A 241 9.22 -8.57 -4.84
C ARG A 241 9.96 -9.41 -3.82
N LEU A 242 10.49 -8.76 -2.80
CA LEU A 242 10.98 -9.47 -1.62
C LEU A 242 9.78 -10.19 -0.97
N PRO A 243 9.88 -11.50 -0.69
CA PRO A 243 8.75 -12.25 -0.15
C PRO A 243 8.31 -11.68 1.21
N VAL A 244 7.01 -11.53 1.39
CA VAL A 244 6.41 -11.14 2.67
C VAL A 244 6.33 -12.40 3.52
N ILE A 245 7.17 -12.46 4.55
CA ILE A 245 7.11 -13.54 5.54
C ILE A 245 6.16 -13.09 6.65
N ASP A 246 5.00 -13.73 6.72
CA ASP A 246 4.00 -13.43 7.74
C ASP A 246 4.43 -14.00 9.09
N ALA A 247 4.97 -13.13 9.96
CA ALA A 247 5.41 -13.47 11.30
C ALA A 247 4.30 -14.13 12.16
N SER A 248 3.01 -13.89 11.83
CA SER A 248 1.88 -14.47 12.56
C SER A 248 1.72 -15.98 12.33
N GLN A 249 2.28 -16.51 11.24
CA GLN A 249 2.32 -17.95 10.99
C GLN A 249 3.27 -18.68 11.96
N TYR A 250 4.18 -17.96 12.63
CA TYR A 250 5.21 -18.52 13.51
C TYR A 250 4.90 -18.30 15.00
N ALA A 251 3.97 -17.42 15.35
CA ALA A 251 3.57 -17.16 16.73
C ALA A 251 2.70 -18.26 17.37
N ARG A 252 2.39 -19.35 16.64
CA ARG A 252 1.53 -20.45 17.13
C ARG A 252 2.24 -21.52 17.95
N GLU A 253 3.57 -21.50 18.03
CA GLU A 253 4.29 -22.36 18.96
C GLU A 253 4.70 -21.52 20.16
N GLU A 254 3.97 -21.66 21.27
CA GLU A 254 4.44 -21.18 22.57
C GLU A 254 5.91 -21.62 22.73
N PRO A 255 6.84 -20.72 23.08
CA PRO A 255 8.22 -21.10 23.31
C PRO A 255 8.22 -22.21 24.36
N VAL A 256 8.48 -23.45 23.95
CA VAL A 256 8.58 -24.58 24.87
C VAL A 256 9.65 -24.18 25.88
N PRO A 257 9.29 -23.96 27.16
CA PRO A 257 10.24 -23.41 28.09
C PRO A 257 11.45 -24.34 28.14
N TRP A 258 12.65 -23.79 28.04
CA TRP A 258 13.91 -24.54 27.93
C TRP A 258 14.09 -25.58 29.05
N TYR A 259 13.42 -25.39 30.19
CA TYR A 259 13.40 -26.33 31.32
C TYR A 259 12.56 -27.60 31.10
N LYS A 260 11.68 -27.68 30.08
CA LYS A 260 10.88 -28.88 29.77
C LYS A 260 11.62 -29.92 28.91
N ARG A 261 12.78 -29.58 28.31
CA ARG A 261 13.55 -30.51 27.46
C ARG A 261 14.50 -31.44 28.24
N ALA A 262 14.71 -31.24 29.54
CA ALA A 262 15.75 -31.95 30.31
C ALA A 262 15.30 -33.23 31.06
N ARG A 263 14.08 -33.74 30.88
CA ARG A 263 13.60 -34.95 31.61
C ARG A 263 13.19 -36.08 30.67
N ARG A 264 14.16 -36.87 30.20
CA ARG A 264 14.04 -38.32 29.91
C ARG A 264 15.40 -38.89 29.49
N VAL A 265 16.34 -38.92 30.43
CA VAL A 265 17.37 -39.95 30.46
C VAL A 265 17.24 -40.60 31.83
N ARG A 266 16.52 -41.72 31.89
CA ARG A 266 16.64 -42.69 32.99
C ARG A 266 17.38 -43.89 32.40
N THR A 267 18.57 -44.11 32.97
CA THR A 267 19.27 -45.39 33.10
C THR A 267 18.33 -46.54 33.38
#